data_AF-A0A972M671-F1
#
_entry.id   AF-A0A972M671-F1
#
_cell.length_a   1.000
_cell.length_b   1.000
_cell.length_c   1.000
_cell.angle_alpha   90.00
_cell.angle_beta   90.00
_cell.angle_gamma   90.00
#
_symmetry.space_group_name_H-M   'P 1'
#
loop_
_entity.id
_entity.type
_entity.pdbx_description
1 polymer ?
#
loop_
_entity_poly.entity_id
_entity_poly.type
_entity_poly.pdbx_seq_one_letter_code
_entity_poly.pdbx_strand_id
1 'polypeptide(L)'
;METWTSPLSPDQWTLILVSPSADLQADFPFVRRHRELTDVVSPHEGLQRAYEALRRARGEPLEPDFMHIVLAEDLGKLYDLWSPEERQQFEAILQEGPQAQMVVWASARYEDWPRLPSSWRAAFQKVLYGPYDPRSAAAQAQRTSKPEAQRRLAALAQLRPGQALVWNEAGEGTLLAANLVGLGEHAPGHGA
;
A
#
# COMPACT_ATOMS: atom_id res chain seq x y z
N MET A 1 -29.08 -1.71 0.94
CA MET A 1 -27.82 -0.98 1.17
C MET A 1 -27.20 -1.63 2.39
N GLU A 2 -26.26 -2.56 2.19
CA GLU A 2 -25.61 -3.24 3.32
C GLU A 2 -24.64 -2.26 3.97
N THR A 3 -24.94 -1.86 5.20
CA THR A 3 -24.01 -1.13 6.06
C THR A 3 -22.86 -2.07 6.38
N TRP A 4 -21.70 -1.83 5.77
CA TRP A 4 -20.44 -2.40 6.21
C TRP A 4 -20.18 -1.96 7.66
N THR A 5 -20.51 -2.81 8.62
CA THR A 5 -20.07 -2.67 10.00
C THR A 5 -18.65 -3.19 10.07
N SER A 6 -17.68 -2.31 10.31
CA SER A 6 -16.32 -2.73 10.69
C SER A 6 -16.42 -3.67 11.88
N PRO A 7 -15.79 -4.86 11.86
CA PRO A 7 -15.75 -5.74 13.03
C PRO A 7 -14.92 -5.16 14.18
N LEU A 8 -14.12 -4.11 13.92
CA LEU A 8 -13.31 -3.42 14.92
C LEU A 8 -13.98 -2.10 15.34
N SER A 9 -14.14 -1.90 16.65
CA SER A 9 -14.47 -0.61 17.25
C SER A 9 -13.39 0.43 16.93
N PRO A 10 -13.70 1.73 16.82
CA PRO A 10 -12.68 2.77 16.65
C PRO A 10 -11.54 2.72 17.67
N ASP A 11 -11.81 2.23 18.88
CA ASP A 11 -10.82 2.13 19.97
C ASP A 11 -9.92 0.88 19.87
N GLN A 12 -10.18 0.00 18.91
CA GLN A 12 -9.47 -1.27 18.70
C GLN A 12 -8.43 -1.20 17.57
N TRP A 13 -8.19 -0.02 17.01
CA TRP A 13 -7.15 0.15 16.01
C TRP A 13 -6.62 1.58 15.93
N THR A 14 -5.40 1.71 15.41
CA THR A 14 -4.81 2.99 15.01
C THR A 14 -4.49 2.94 13.53
N LEU A 15 -4.82 4.00 12.79
CA LEU A 15 -4.37 4.19 11.41
C LEU A 15 -3.18 5.14 11.38
N ILE A 16 -2.10 4.70 10.74
CA ILE A 16 -0.90 5.50 10.53
C ILE A 16 -0.75 5.70 9.02
N LEU A 17 -1.02 6.91 8.55
CA LEU A 17 -0.84 7.28 7.15
C LEU A 17 0.59 7.75 6.90
N VAL A 18 1.22 7.16 5.89
CA VAL A 18 2.55 7.49 5.42
C VAL A 18 2.43 7.83 3.94
N SER A 19 2.32 9.13 3.63
CA SER A 19 2.04 9.59 2.27
C SER A 19 3.00 10.69 1.82
N PRO A 20 3.56 10.60 0.60
CA PRO A 20 4.32 11.67 -0.02
C PRO A 20 3.44 12.82 -0.54
N SER A 21 2.12 12.62 -0.61
CA SER A 21 1.18 13.64 -1.08
C SER A 21 0.73 14.52 0.06
N ALA A 22 0.88 15.84 -0.11
CA ALA A 22 0.28 16.82 0.79
C ALA A 22 -1.25 16.94 0.59
N ASP A 23 -1.79 16.49 -0.54
CA ASP A 23 -3.19 16.75 -0.92
C ASP A 23 -4.15 15.67 -0.39
N LEU A 24 -3.70 14.41 -0.33
CA LEU A 24 -4.44 13.33 0.34
C LEU A 24 -4.59 13.57 1.85
N GLN A 25 -3.87 14.56 2.39
CA GLN A 25 -3.92 14.98 3.77
C GLN A 25 -5.21 15.74 4.12
N ALA A 26 -5.91 16.32 3.13
CA ALA A 26 -7.09 17.15 3.35
C ALA A 26 -8.43 16.45 3.07
N ASP A 27 -8.44 15.47 2.16
CA ASP A 27 -9.66 15.05 1.42
C ASP A 27 -10.12 13.61 1.69
N PHE A 28 -9.78 13.04 2.84
CA PHE A 28 -10.28 11.71 3.23
C PHE A 28 -11.40 11.79 4.30
N PRO A 29 -12.69 11.88 3.92
CA PRO A 29 -13.83 11.92 4.85
C PRO A 29 -13.90 10.76 5.85
N PHE A 30 -13.41 9.58 5.47
CA PHE A 30 -13.32 8.42 6.35
C PHE A 30 -12.33 8.65 7.50
N VAL A 31 -11.16 9.20 7.18
CA VAL A 31 -10.10 9.59 8.13
C VAL A 31 -10.61 10.73 9.03
N ARG A 32 -11.28 11.75 8.48
CA ARG A 32 -11.81 12.90 9.24
C ARG A 32 -12.90 12.55 10.27
N ARG A 33 -13.66 11.46 10.08
CA ARG A 33 -14.70 11.02 11.04
C ARG A 33 -14.13 10.30 12.26
N HIS A 34 -12.94 9.71 12.16
CA HIS A 34 -12.25 9.00 13.24
C HIS A 34 -11.15 9.89 13.83
N ARG A 35 -11.59 11.06 14.31
CA ARG A 35 -10.81 12.28 14.56
C ARG A 35 -9.76 12.20 15.69
N GLU A 36 -9.61 11.06 16.35
CA GLU A 36 -8.58 10.83 17.37
C GLU A 36 -7.28 10.23 16.80
N LEU A 37 -7.28 9.82 15.52
CA LEU A 37 -6.18 9.05 14.91
C LEU A 37 -5.43 9.75 13.78
N THR A 38 -5.68 11.03 13.55
CA THR A 38 -5.30 11.69 12.29
C THR A 38 -4.60 13.01 12.54
N ASP A 39 -3.49 12.97 13.28
CA ASP A 39 -2.41 13.89 12.93
C ASP A 39 -1.92 13.40 11.58
N VAL A 40 -2.27 14.17 10.55
CA VAL A 40 -1.81 13.90 9.22
C VAL A 40 -0.40 14.40 9.11
N VAL A 41 0.52 13.48 8.93
CA VAL A 41 1.93 13.70 9.20
C VAL A 41 2.75 13.42 7.95
N SER A 42 3.80 14.22 7.78
CA SER A 42 4.74 14.09 6.67
C SER A 42 5.22 12.63 6.50
N PRO A 43 5.74 12.23 5.32
CA PRO A 43 6.33 10.89 5.11
C PRO A 43 7.25 10.42 6.23
N HIS A 44 8.03 11.36 6.78
CA HIS A 44 8.94 11.11 7.87
C HIS A 44 8.20 10.81 9.17
N GLU A 45 7.30 11.68 9.58
CA GLU A 45 6.63 11.55 10.88
C GLU A 45 5.64 10.36 10.90
N GLY A 46 4.97 10.06 9.78
CA GLY A 46 4.17 8.83 9.67
C GLY A 46 5.02 7.57 9.87
N LEU A 47 6.20 7.53 9.25
CA LEU A 47 7.14 6.43 9.45
C LEU A 47 7.64 6.35 10.90
N GLN A 48 8.01 7.48 11.51
CA GLN A 48 8.46 7.51 12.92
C GLN A 48 7.38 6.98 13.85
N ARG A 49 6.12 7.39 13.69
CA ARG A 49 5.00 6.88 14.50
C ARG A 49 4.81 5.37 14.34
N ALA A 50 4.87 4.85 13.11
CA ALA A 50 4.80 3.41 12.87
C ALA A 50 5.97 2.67 13.53
N TYR A 51 7.18 3.22 13.44
CA TYR A 51 8.36 2.60 14.04
C TYR A 51 8.34 2.66 15.57
N GLU A 52 7.82 3.74 16.16
CA GLU A 52 7.62 3.84 17.60
C GLU A 52 6.58 2.85 18.11
N ALA A 53 5.48 2.66 17.39
CA ALA A 53 4.47 1.65 17.71
C ALA A 53 5.09 0.23 17.71
N LEU A 54 5.90 -0.10 16.69
CA LEU A 54 6.66 -1.34 16.65
C LEU A 54 7.61 -1.46 17.85
N ARG A 55 8.33 -0.38 18.18
CA ARG A 55 9.28 -0.39 19.30
C ARG A 55 8.60 -0.63 20.65
N ARG A 56 7.42 -0.05 20.88
CA ARG A 56 6.62 -0.29 22.10
C ARG A 56 6.17 -1.74 22.17
N ALA A 57 5.63 -2.27 21.06
CA ALA A 57 5.21 -3.66 20.94
C ALA A 57 6.32 -4.69 21.24
N ARG A 58 7.61 -4.35 21.03
CA ARG A 58 8.74 -5.22 21.40
C ARG A 58 8.97 -5.31 22.92
N GLY A 59 8.57 -4.31 23.69
CA GLY A 59 8.85 -4.18 25.12
C GLY A 59 7.64 -4.34 26.03
N GLU A 60 6.43 -4.23 25.48
CA GLU A 60 5.18 -4.22 26.24
C GLU A 60 4.28 -5.38 25.79
N PRO A 61 3.50 -5.98 26.71
CA PRO A 61 2.50 -6.96 26.33
C PRO A 61 1.46 -6.33 25.40
N LEU A 62 1.20 -7.00 24.28
CA LEU A 62 0.23 -6.56 23.29
C LEU A 62 -1.19 -6.65 23.82
N GLU A 63 -2.01 -5.63 23.53
CA GLU A 63 -3.44 -5.67 23.82
C GLU A 63 -4.12 -6.65 22.84
N PRO A 64 -4.80 -7.71 23.33
CA PRO A 64 -5.21 -8.85 22.49
C PRO A 64 -6.15 -8.49 21.32
N ASP A 65 -6.82 -7.34 21.37
CA ASP A 65 -7.81 -6.89 20.39
C ASP A 65 -7.46 -5.55 19.71
N PHE A 66 -6.21 -5.09 19.83
CA PHE A 66 -5.76 -3.85 19.23
C PHE A 66 -4.94 -4.08 17.95
N MET A 67 -5.07 -3.22 16.94
CA MET A 67 -4.33 -3.35 15.68
C MET A 67 -3.78 -2.01 15.17
N HIS A 68 -2.53 -2.00 14.74
CA HIS A 68 -1.96 -0.89 13.99
C HIS A 68 -2.11 -1.13 12.48
N ILE A 69 -2.73 -0.20 11.76
CA ILE A 69 -2.86 -0.23 10.31
C ILE A 69 -1.95 0.85 9.74
N VAL A 70 -0.91 0.46 9.02
CA VAL A 70 0.00 1.39 8.32
C VAL A 70 -0.40 1.46 6.85
N LEU A 71 -0.77 2.65 6.37
CA LEU A 71 -1.02 2.90 4.95
C LEU A 71 0.17 3.64 4.35
N ALA A 72 0.99 2.96 3.55
CA ALA A 72 2.12 3.53 2.85
C ALA A 72 1.79 3.81 1.39
N GLU A 73 1.63 5.08 1.04
CA GLU A 73 1.29 5.47 -0.33
C GLU A 73 2.55 5.66 -1.18
N ASP A 74 2.54 5.09 -2.38
CA ASP A 74 3.58 5.30 -3.39
C ASP A 74 5.00 5.01 -2.85
N LEU A 75 5.24 3.73 -2.54
CA LEU A 75 6.53 3.24 -2.01
C LEU A 75 7.72 3.65 -2.87
N GLY A 76 7.53 3.84 -4.18
CA GLY A 76 8.59 4.33 -5.05
C GLY A 76 9.06 5.72 -4.61
N LYS A 77 8.13 6.66 -4.49
CA LYS A 77 8.44 8.01 -4.00
C LYS A 77 8.92 8.01 -2.56
N LEU A 78 8.28 7.24 -1.67
CA LEU A 78 8.72 7.14 -0.26
C LEU A 78 10.15 6.62 -0.16
N TYR A 79 10.51 5.60 -0.94
CA TYR A 79 11.87 5.08 -0.99
C TYR A 79 12.89 6.16 -1.39
N ASP A 80 12.55 6.98 -2.40
CA ASP A 80 13.42 8.06 -2.87
C ASP A 80 13.56 9.19 -1.85
N LEU A 81 12.49 9.50 -1.10
CA LEU A 81 12.49 10.53 -0.06
C LEU A 81 13.22 10.11 1.21
N TRP A 82 13.11 8.85 1.61
CA TRP A 82 13.67 8.35 2.86
C TRP A 82 15.18 8.20 2.83
N SER A 83 15.80 8.60 3.93
CA SER A 83 17.19 8.31 4.26
C SER A 83 17.44 6.80 4.43
N PRO A 84 18.70 6.35 4.41
CA PRO A 84 19.03 4.94 4.66
C PRO A 84 18.50 4.42 6.00
N GLU A 85 18.50 5.25 7.04
CA GLU A 85 17.97 4.88 8.36
C GLU A 85 16.46 4.67 8.31
N GLU A 86 15.73 5.60 7.70
CA GLU A 86 14.28 5.48 7.52
C GLU A 86 13.89 4.24 6.71
N ARG A 87 14.66 3.90 5.68
CA ARG A 87 14.45 2.66 4.91
C ARG A 87 14.64 1.42 5.78
N GLN A 88 15.62 1.41 6.69
CA GLN A 88 15.81 0.32 7.64
C GLN A 88 14.66 0.23 8.66
N GLN A 89 14.14 1.37 9.12
CA GLN A 89 12.98 1.41 10.01
C GLN A 89 11.74 0.84 9.32
N PHE A 90 11.50 1.21 8.06
CA PHE A 90 10.39 0.64 7.28
C PHE A 90 10.58 -0.85 7.02
N GLU A 91 11.80 -1.30 6.77
CA GLU A 91 12.11 -2.74 6.64
C GLU A 91 11.78 -3.50 7.93
N ALA A 92 12.14 -2.96 9.10
CA ALA A 92 11.80 -3.57 10.39
C ALA A 92 10.28 -3.64 10.59
N ILE A 93 9.54 -2.59 10.21
CA ILE A 93 8.06 -2.59 10.23
C ILE A 93 7.51 -3.73 9.36
N LEU A 94 8.06 -3.94 8.16
CA LEU A 94 7.58 -5.00 7.27
C LEU A 94 7.86 -6.41 7.81
N GLN A 95 9.03 -6.63 8.43
CA GLN A 95 9.45 -7.95 8.89
C GLN A 95 8.86 -8.34 10.25
N GLU A 96 8.74 -7.38 11.16
CA GLU A 96 8.36 -7.62 12.56
C GLU A 96 6.94 -7.15 12.88
N GLY A 97 6.38 -6.24 12.07
CA GLY A 97 5.02 -5.72 12.24
C GLY A 97 3.95 -6.79 12.44
N PRO A 98 3.94 -7.91 11.68
CA PRO A 98 2.95 -8.97 11.89
C PRO A 98 2.95 -9.58 13.30
N GLN A 99 4.12 -9.60 13.98
CA GLN A 99 4.25 -10.10 15.36
C GLN A 99 3.82 -9.04 16.39
N ALA A 100 3.73 -7.78 15.96
CA ALA A 100 3.38 -6.60 16.75
C ALA A 100 1.95 -6.10 16.49
N GLN A 101 1.04 -6.98 16.03
CA GLN A 101 -0.34 -6.64 15.65
C GLN A 101 -0.42 -5.47 14.66
N MET A 102 0.55 -5.40 13.73
CA MET A 102 0.62 -4.37 12.73
C MET A 102 0.40 -4.95 11.32
N VAL A 103 -0.48 -4.29 10.57
CA VAL A 103 -0.76 -4.63 9.17
C VAL A 103 -0.32 -3.46 8.30
N VAL A 104 0.51 -3.75 7.30
CA VAL A 104 0.94 -2.75 6.32
C VAL A 104 0.19 -2.95 5.01
N TRP A 105 -0.48 -1.89 4.56
CA TRP A 105 -0.99 -1.77 3.20
C TRP A 105 -0.14 -0.76 2.46
N ALA A 106 0.33 -1.11 1.28
CA ALA A 106 1.17 -0.23 0.50
C ALA A 106 0.72 -0.15 -0.96
N SER A 107 0.86 1.03 -1.56
CA SER A 107 0.73 1.22 -3.00
C SER A 107 2.09 1.53 -3.61
N ALA A 108 2.28 1.15 -4.86
CA ALA A 108 3.47 1.48 -5.65
C ALA A 108 3.09 1.53 -7.12
N ARG A 109 3.79 2.35 -7.90
CA ARG A 109 3.70 2.26 -9.36
C ARG A 109 4.31 0.94 -9.81
N TYR A 110 3.76 0.36 -10.88
CA TYR A 110 4.28 -0.91 -11.42
C TYR A 110 5.77 -0.82 -11.79
N GLU A 111 6.20 0.33 -12.34
CA GLU A 111 7.60 0.55 -12.72
C GLU A 111 8.56 0.61 -11.51
N ASP A 112 8.05 1.04 -10.36
CA ASP A 112 8.86 1.18 -9.15
C ASP A 112 9.02 -0.15 -8.43
N TRP A 113 8.05 -1.07 -8.56
CA TRP A 113 8.09 -2.34 -7.86
C TRP A 113 9.43 -3.09 -8.01
N PRO A 114 9.99 -3.30 -9.22
CA PRO A 114 11.26 -4.03 -9.37
C PRO A 114 12.48 -3.36 -8.72
N ARG A 115 12.44 -2.04 -8.46
CA ARG A 115 13.57 -1.29 -7.88
C ARG A 115 13.58 -1.31 -6.35
N LEU A 116 12.45 -1.66 -5.72
CA LEU A 116 12.37 -1.81 -4.28
C LEU A 116 13.21 -3.01 -3.81
N PRO A 117 13.78 -2.94 -2.58
CA PRO A 117 14.55 -4.04 -2.00
C PRO A 117 13.78 -5.37 -2.09
N SER A 118 14.49 -6.45 -2.38
CA SER A 118 13.87 -7.78 -2.47
C SER A 118 13.24 -8.20 -1.14
N SER A 119 13.83 -7.79 -0.02
CA SER A 119 13.28 -8.01 1.33
C SER A 119 11.94 -7.32 1.54
N TRP A 120 11.77 -6.10 1.02
CA TRP A 120 10.48 -5.39 1.08
C TRP A 120 9.43 -6.11 0.25
N ARG A 121 9.78 -6.45 -0.99
CA ARG A 121 8.85 -7.16 -1.89
C ARG A 121 8.42 -8.51 -1.35
N ALA A 122 9.32 -9.25 -0.72
CA ALA A 122 9.04 -10.55 -0.12
C ALA A 122 8.17 -10.47 1.15
N ALA A 123 8.09 -9.31 1.81
CA ALA A 123 7.25 -9.14 3.00
C ALA A 123 5.75 -9.05 2.67
N PHE A 124 5.38 -8.72 1.43
CA PHE A 124 3.98 -8.57 1.02
C PHE A 124 3.37 -9.90 0.58
N GLN A 125 2.50 -10.46 1.42
CA GLN A 125 1.81 -11.74 1.16
C GLN A 125 0.84 -11.70 -0.03
N LYS A 126 0.29 -10.51 -0.35
CA LYS A 126 -0.66 -10.30 -1.45
C LYS A 126 -0.28 -9.04 -2.21
N VAL A 127 -0.15 -9.17 -3.53
CA VAL A 127 0.08 -8.03 -4.42
C VAL A 127 -1.11 -7.90 -5.37
N LEU A 128 -1.74 -6.74 -5.32
CA LEU A 128 -2.87 -6.37 -6.17
C LEU A 128 -2.36 -5.43 -7.26
N TYR A 129 -2.57 -5.82 -8.51
CA TYR A 129 -2.27 -4.97 -9.65
C TYR A 129 -3.56 -4.36 -10.19
N GLY A 130 -3.64 -3.04 -10.19
CA GLY A 130 -4.72 -2.29 -10.82
C GLY A 130 -4.53 -2.13 -12.34
N PRO A 131 -5.45 -1.40 -13.00
CA PRO A 131 -5.35 -1.09 -14.42
C PRO A 131 -4.01 -0.42 -14.75
N TYR A 132 -3.33 -0.93 -15.77
CA TYR A 132 -2.07 -0.37 -16.27
C TYR A 132 -2.28 0.15 -17.69
N ASP A 133 -1.76 1.34 -18.00
CA ASP A 133 -1.92 1.93 -19.34
C ASP A 133 -1.43 0.93 -20.42
N PRO A 134 -2.28 0.51 -21.37
CA PRO A 134 -1.92 -0.50 -22.36
C PRO A 134 -0.71 -0.12 -23.21
N ARG A 135 -0.49 1.17 -23.46
CA ARG A 135 0.67 1.64 -24.24
C ARG A 135 1.95 1.47 -23.43
N SER A 136 1.94 1.87 -22.16
CA SER A 136 3.04 1.66 -21.22
C SER A 136 3.31 0.17 -20.99
N ALA A 137 2.25 -0.64 -20.88
CA ALA A 137 2.34 -2.10 -20.76
C ALA A 137 3.06 -2.73 -21.95
N ALA A 138 2.66 -2.37 -23.17
CA ALA A 138 3.25 -2.88 -24.40
C ALA A 138 4.71 -2.44 -24.55
N ALA A 139 5.02 -1.18 -24.26
CA ALA A 139 6.38 -0.65 -24.29
C ALA A 139 7.30 -1.37 -23.29
N GLN A 140 6.80 -1.67 -22.08
CA GLN A 140 7.58 -2.37 -21.07
C GLN A 140 7.70 -3.87 -21.35
N ALA A 141 6.68 -4.48 -21.96
CA ALA A 141 6.70 -5.89 -22.36
C ALA A 141 7.76 -6.14 -23.46
N GLN A 142 7.95 -5.18 -24.36
CA GLN A 142 9.01 -5.24 -25.37
C GLN A 142 10.42 -5.09 -24.78
N ARG A 143 10.56 -4.38 -23.65
CA ARG A 143 11.85 -4.15 -22.97
C ARG A 143 12.24 -5.27 -22.01
N THR A 144 11.29 -6.10 -21.58
CA THR A 144 11.56 -7.20 -20.65
C THR A 144 11.81 -8.51 -21.39
N SER A 145 12.90 -9.19 -21.06
CA SER A 145 13.26 -10.50 -21.63
C SER A 145 12.67 -11.68 -20.85
N LYS A 146 12.02 -11.42 -19.71
CA LYS A 146 11.45 -12.47 -18.83
C LYS A 146 10.03 -12.83 -19.30
N PRO A 147 9.77 -14.07 -19.75
CA PRO A 147 8.45 -14.46 -20.27
C PRO A 147 7.32 -14.31 -19.24
N GLU A 148 7.62 -14.49 -17.95
CA GLU A 148 6.64 -14.27 -16.87
C GLU A 148 6.26 -12.80 -16.73
N ALA A 149 7.24 -11.89 -16.82
CA ALA A 149 6.98 -10.44 -16.76
C ALA A 149 6.19 -9.97 -17.99
N GLN A 150 6.46 -10.54 -19.17
CA GLN A 150 5.68 -10.27 -20.39
C GLN A 150 4.23 -10.73 -20.24
N ARG A 151 4.00 -11.95 -19.73
CA ARG A 151 2.65 -12.48 -19.45
C ARG A 151 1.89 -11.60 -18.45
N ARG A 152 2.56 -11.15 -17.39
CA ARG A 152 1.97 -10.24 -16.40
C ARG A 152 1.55 -8.92 -17.05
N LEU A 153 2.44 -8.26 -17.78
CA LEU A 153 2.15 -6.99 -18.47
C LEU A 153 1.00 -7.11 -19.48
N ALA A 154 0.93 -8.22 -20.22
CA ALA A 154 -0.18 -8.49 -21.14
C ALA A 154 -1.52 -8.64 -20.41
N ALA A 155 -1.54 -9.26 -19.23
CA ALA A 155 -2.74 -9.40 -18.40
C ALA A 155 -3.17 -8.05 -17.80
N LEU A 156 -2.21 -7.23 -17.34
CA LEU A 156 -2.49 -5.90 -16.80
C LEU A 156 -3.05 -4.93 -17.84
N ALA A 157 -2.58 -5.01 -19.09
CA ALA A 157 -3.07 -4.19 -20.20
C ALA A 157 -4.54 -4.45 -20.56
N GLN A 158 -5.12 -5.56 -20.10
CA GLN A 158 -6.50 -5.95 -20.35
C GLN A 158 -7.45 -5.58 -19.21
N LEU A 159 -6.92 -5.12 -18.06
CA LEU A 159 -7.73 -4.72 -16.92
C LEU A 159 -8.50 -3.44 -17.22
N ARG A 160 -9.79 -3.45 -16.91
CA ARG A 160 -10.65 -2.26 -16.94
C ARG A 160 -10.65 -1.57 -15.56
N PRO A 161 -11.00 -0.27 -15.49
CA PRO A 161 -11.26 0.40 -14.22
C PRO A 161 -12.22 -0.41 -13.33
N GLY A 162 -11.88 -0.56 -12.05
CA GLY A 162 -12.61 -1.42 -11.12
C GLY A 162 -12.29 -2.92 -11.23
N GLN A 163 -11.21 -3.29 -11.94
CA GLN A 163 -10.66 -4.64 -11.92
C GLN A 163 -9.25 -4.62 -11.34
N ALA A 164 -8.89 -5.68 -10.62
CA ALA A 164 -7.51 -5.93 -10.23
C ALA A 164 -7.13 -7.39 -10.48
N LEU A 165 -5.84 -7.61 -10.70
CA LEU A 165 -5.23 -8.93 -10.70
C LEU A 165 -4.54 -9.15 -9.37
N VAL A 166 -4.97 -10.16 -8.62
CA VAL A 166 -4.22 -10.64 -7.46
C VAL A 166 -3.17 -11.61 -7.96
N TRP A 167 -1.92 -11.34 -7.65
CA TRP A 167 -0.84 -12.27 -7.90
C TRP A 167 -0.38 -12.83 -6.56
N ASN A 168 -0.52 -14.14 -6.37
CA ASN A 168 0.04 -14.82 -5.22
C ASN A 168 1.53 -15.18 -5.48
N GLU A 169 2.23 -15.63 -4.44
CA GLU A 169 3.64 -16.07 -4.54
C GLU A 169 3.82 -17.23 -5.53
N ALA A 170 2.79 -18.03 -5.77
CA ALA A 170 2.80 -19.13 -6.73
C ALA A 170 2.76 -18.67 -8.21
N GLY A 171 2.65 -17.36 -8.45
CA GLY A 171 2.65 -16.82 -9.80
C GLY A 171 1.28 -16.90 -10.49
N GLU A 172 0.22 -17.24 -9.77
CA GLU A 172 -1.13 -17.35 -10.31
C GLU A 172 -1.86 -16.02 -10.20
N GLY A 173 -2.29 -15.49 -11.35
CA GLY A 173 -3.09 -14.29 -11.45
C GLY A 173 -4.58 -14.62 -11.35
N THR A 174 -5.22 -14.28 -10.23
CA THR A 174 -6.69 -14.35 -10.11
C THR A 174 -7.29 -12.98 -10.40
N LEU A 175 -8.17 -12.91 -11.40
CA LEU A 175 -8.93 -11.70 -11.68
C LEU A 175 -9.95 -11.47 -10.57
N LEU A 176 -9.88 -10.33 -9.89
CA LEU A 176 -10.93 -9.85 -9.03
C LEU A 176 -11.69 -8.73 -9.75
N ALA A 177 -12.96 -9.02 -10.07
CA ALA A 177 -13.96 -7.99 -10.22
C ALA A 177 -14.31 -7.52 -8.80
N ALA A 178 -13.64 -6.50 -8.34
CA ALA A 178 -13.88 -5.96 -7.02
C ALA A 178 -14.06 -4.45 -7.17
N ASN A 179 -15.02 -3.88 -6.44
CA ASN A 179 -15.14 -2.44 -6.25
C ASN A 179 -13.94 -1.96 -5.43
N LEU A 180 -12.74 -2.12 -5.98
CA LEU A 180 -11.47 -1.71 -5.38
C LEU A 180 -11.37 -0.23 -5.63
N VAL A 181 -11.58 0.54 -4.57
CA VAL A 181 -11.19 1.94 -4.55
C VAL A 181 -9.66 1.96 -4.46
N GLY A 182 -9.01 2.02 -5.63
CA GLY A 182 -7.58 2.29 -5.71
C GLY A 182 -7.31 3.70 -5.23
N LEU A 183 -6.49 3.86 -4.20
CA LEU A 183 -5.97 5.14 -3.77
C LEU A 183 -4.79 5.50 -4.68
N GLY A 184 -5.11 6.06 -5.84
CA GLY A 184 -4.11 6.37 -6.86
C GLY A 184 -4.72 7.00 -8.10
N GLU A 185 -4.69 8.33 -8.11
CA GLU A 185 -4.91 9.28 -9.20
C GLU A 185 -6.29 9.28 -9.90
N HIS A 186 -7.01 10.38 -9.67
CA HIS A 186 -8.03 10.93 -10.54
C HIS A 186 -7.59 10.82 -12.01
N ALA A 187 -8.39 10.13 -12.82
CA ALA A 187 -8.42 10.43 -14.24
C ALA A 187 -8.69 11.94 -14.39
N PRO A 188 -7.87 12.72 -15.13
CA PRO A 188 -8.24 14.08 -15.44
C PRO A 188 -9.57 14.02 -16.18
N GLY A 189 -10.60 14.59 -15.57
CA GLY A 189 -11.89 14.73 -16.19
C GLY A 189 -11.72 15.44 -17.53
N HIS A 190 -12.21 14.80 -18.58
CA HIS A 190 -12.61 15.52 -19.78
C HIS A 190 -13.69 16.53 -19.38
N GLY A 191 -13.29 17.80 -19.35
CA GLY A 191 -14.19 18.95 -19.28
C GLY A 191 -14.17 19.69 -20.60
N ALA A 192 -15.34 19.69 -21.25
CA ALA A 192 -15.77 20.41 -22.47
C ALA A 192 -15.18 19.95 -23.82
#